data_AF-A0A5E4LV88-F1
#
_entry.id   AF-A0A5E4LV88-F1
#
_cell.length_a   1.000
_cell.length_b   1.000
_cell.length_c   1.000
_cell.angle_alpha   90.00
_cell.angle_beta   90.00
_cell.angle_gamma   90.00
#
_symmetry.space_group_name_H-M   'P 1'
#
loop_
_entity.id
_entity.type
_entity.pdbx_description
1 polymer ?
#
loop_
_entity_poly.entity_id
_entity_poly.type
_entity_poly.pdbx_seq_one_letter_code
_entity_poly.pdbx_strand_id
1 'polypeptide(L)' 'MALSIEIGYVTKENANIIIAKAAQEARSLAIEAGFITDETKEQTLQKAHGKARALTTKLKNYTPQ' A
#
# COMPACT_ATOMS: atom_id res chain seq x y z
N MET A 1 10.24 16.80 17.12
CA MET A 1 10.43 16.38 15.71
C MET A 1 9.27 15.57 15.16
N ALA A 2 8.63 14.68 15.93
CA ALA A 2 7.47 13.91 15.45
C ALA A 2 6.32 14.78 14.94
N LEU A 3 5.94 15.81 15.70
CA LEU A 3 4.85 16.73 15.34
C LEU A 3 5.08 17.43 13.99
N SER A 4 6.30 17.92 13.71
CA SER A 4 6.59 18.64 12.47
C SER A 4 6.55 17.75 11.23
N ILE A 5 6.91 16.46 11.37
CA ILE A 5 6.81 15.48 10.29
C ILE A 5 5.33 15.14 10.02
N GLU A 6 4.52 15.05 11.08
CA GLU A 6 3.13 14.61 10.99
C GLU A 6 2.21 15.66 10.37
N ILE A 7 2.47 16.94 10.64
CA ILE A 7 1.72 18.06 10.04
C ILE A 7 2.32 18.55 8.71
N GLY A 8 3.42 17.94 8.24
CA GLY A 8 4.10 18.34 6.99
C GLY A 8 4.87 19.67 7.07
N TYR A 9 5.28 20.10 8.26
CA TYR A 9 6.07 21.32 8.43
C TYR A 9 7.56 21.05 8.11
N VAL A 10 7.99 21.55 6.94
CA VAL A 10 9.31 21.29 6.38
C VAL A 10 10.38 22.16 7.03
N THR A 11 11.41 21.49 7.56
CA THR A 11 12.68 22.05 8.02
C THR A 11 13.82 21.36 7.28
N LYS A 12 15.03 21.96 7.30
CA LYS A 12 16.21 21.38 6.64
C LYS A 12 16.57 19.98 7.14
N GLU A 13 16.19 19.66 8.38
CA GLU A 13 16.52 18.41 9.05
C GLU A 13 15.48 17.30 8.80
N ASN A 14 14.22 17.65 8.46
CA ASN A 14 13.13 16.67 8.35
C ASN A 14 12.56 16.52 6.92
N ALA A 15 13.00 17.33 5.95
CA ALA A 15 12.50 17.31 4.58
C ALA A 15 12.56 15.90 3.94
N ASN A 16 13.71 15.23 4.07
CA ASN A 16 13.88 13.88 3.54
C ASN A 16 12.95 12.85 4.18
N ILE A 17 12.68 13.00 5.48
CA ILE A 17 11.80 12.09 6.24
C ILE A 17 10.35 12.30 5.81
N ILE A 18 9.92 13.56 5.64
CA ILE A 18 8.57 13.89 5.17
C ILE A 18 8.34 13.33 3.76
N ILE A 19 9.30 13.50 2.85
CA ILE A 19 9.23 12.96 1.48
C ILE A 19 9.18 11.43 1.51
N ALA A 20 10.01 10.77 2.31
CA ALA A 20 10.02 9.32 2.42
C ALA A 20 8.69 8.77 2.96
N LYS A 21 8.13 9.41 3.99
CA LYS A 21 6.82 9.06 4.55
C LYS A 21 5.71 9.23 3.52
N ALA A 22 5.65 10.38 2.86
CA ALA A 22 4.64 10.65 1.82
C ALA A 22 4.74 9.65 0.65
N ALA A 23 5.95 9.31 0.21
CA ALA A 23 6.16 8.31 -0.83
C ALA A 23 5.71 6.90 -0.39
N GLN A 24 5.97 6.53 0.86
CA GLN A 24 5.49 5.26 1.42
C GLN A 24 3.96 5.22 1.50
N GLU A 25 3.33 6.28 1.97
CA GLU A 25 1.87 6.38 2.06
C GLU A 25 1.22 6.35 0.67
N ALA A 26 1.77 7.08 -0.30
CA ALA A 26 1.31 7.07 -1.68
C ALA A 26 1.42 5.68 -2.32
N ARG A 27 2.54 4.97 -2.11
CA ARG A 27 2.69 3.57 -2.57
C ARG A 27 1.68 2.65 -1.91
N SER A 28 1.49 2.78 -0.59
CA SER A 28 0.52 1.97 0.14
C SER A 28 -0.90 2.17 -0.39
N LEU A 29 -1.29 3.43 -0.62
CA LEU A 29 -2.58 3.78 -1.18
C LEU A 29 -2.73 3.28 -2.62
N ALA A 30 -1.70 3.41 -3.47
CA ALA A 30 -1.72 2.91 -4.84
C ALA A 30 -1.92 1.39 -4.90
N ILE A 31 -1.23 0.63 -4.04
CA ILE A 31 -1.38 -0.83 -3.94
C ILE A 31 -2.78 -1.21 -3.45
N GLU A 32 -3.36 -0.44 -2.53
CA GLU A 32 -4.70 -0.69 -2.02
C GLU A 32 -5.80 -0.35 -3.03
N ALA A 33 -5.66 0.78 -3.73
CA ALA A 33 -6.54 1.21 -4.81
C ALA A 33 -6.40 0.36 -6.09
N GLY A 34 -5.33 -0.43 -6.21
CA GLY A 34 -5.05 -1.23 -7.41
C GLY A 34 -4.47 -0.41 -8.58
N PHE A 35 -3.88 0.75 -8.28
CA PHE A 35 -3.15 1.55 -9.27
C PHE A 35 -1.82 0.89 -9.59
N ILE A 36 -1.71 0.40 -10.83
CA ILE A 36 -0.52 -0.26 -11.35
C ILE A 36 0.41 0.82 -11.92
N THR A 37 1.47 1.14 -11.17
CA THR A 37 2.65 1.88 -11.66
C THR A 37 3.84 0.94 -11.72
N ASP A 38 4.92 1.29 -12.42
CA ASP A 38 6.09 0.40 -12.56
C ASP A 38 6.68 -0.04 -11.21
N GLU A 39 6.61 0.82 -10.18
CA GLU A 39 7.07 0.50 -8.82
C GLU A 39 6.09 -0.39 -8.03
N THR A 40 4.78 -0.30 -8.27
CA THR A 40 3.75 -1.02 -7.49
C THR A 40 3.24 -2.27 -8.18
N LYS A 41 3.56 -2.48 -9.46
CA LYS A 41 3.03 -3.56 -10.30
C LYS A 41 3.23 -4.95 -9.70
N GLU A 42 4.45 -5.27 -9.28
CA GLU A 42 4.77 -6.60 -8.75
C GLU A 42 4.04 -6.87 -7.42
N GLN A 43 4.07 -5.91 -6.50
CA GLN A 43 3.41 -6.01 -5.20
C GLN A 43 1.88 -6.08 -5.35
N THR A 44 1.31 -5.31 -6.29
CA THR A 44 -0.14 -5.32 -6.57
C THR A 44 -0.56 -6.65 -7.17
N LEU A 45 0.21 -7.20 -8.11
CA LEU A 45 -0.05 -8.49 -8.74
C LEU A 45 0.05 -9.64 -7.72
N GLN A 46 1.08 -9.65 -6.88
CA GLN A 46 1.22 -10.63 -5.79
C GLN A 46 0.04 -10.55 -4.80
N LYS A 47 -0.36 -9.33 -4.40
CA LYS A 47 -1.51 -9.12 -3.49
C LYS A 47 -2.82 -9.58 -4.13
N ALA A 48 -3.03 -9.30 -5.41
CA ALA A 48 -4.20 -9.75 -6.18
C ALA A 48 -4.23 -11.28 -6.31
N HIS A 49 -3.11 -11.91 -6.65
CA HIS A 49 -3.01 -13.38 -6.68
C HIS A 49 -3.27 -14.00 -5.30
N GLY A 50 -2.75 -13.40 -4.22
CA GLY A 50 -3.01 -13.84 -2.85
C GLY A 50 -4.50 -13.75 -2.50
N LYS A 51 -5.16 -12.63 -2.83
CA LYS A 51 -6.61 -12.46 -2.65
C LYS A 51 -7.41 -13.47 -3.47
N ALA A 52 -7.06 -13.67 -4.75
CA ALA A 52 -7.73 -14.64 -5.62
C ALA A 52 -7.57 -16.07 -5.10
N ARG A 53 -6.36 -16.46 -4.68
CA ARG A 53 -6.12 -17.78 -4.09
C ARG A 53 -6.89 -17.98 -2.79
N ALA A 54 -6.93 -16.97 -1.91
CA ALA A 54 -7.71 -17.01 -0.68
C ALA A 54 -9.22 -17.13 -0.97
N LEU A 55 -9.72 -16.42 -1.98
CA LEU A 55 -11.11 -16.53 -2.42
C LEU A 55 -11.42 -17.92 -2.99
N THR A 56 -10.55 -18.48 -3.83
CA THR A 56 -10.70 -19.84 -4.36
C THR A 56 -10.69 -20.89 -3.24
N THR A 57 -9.84 -20.74 -2.23
CA THR A 57 -9.84 -21.63 -1.06
C THR A 57 -11.16 -21.52 -0.27
N LYS A 58 -11.71 -20.32 -0.10
CA LYS A 58 -13.03 -20.14 0.52
C LYS A 58 -14.16 -20.75 -0.31
N LEU A 59 -14.13 -20.61 -1.63
CA LEU A 59 -15.12 -21.17 -2.56
C LEU A 59 -15.06 -22.71 -2.63
N LYS A 60 -13.88 -23.31 -2.52
CA LYS A 60 -13.76 -24.78 -2.42
C LYS A 60 -14.48 -25.36 -1.19
N ASN A 61 -14.61 -24.56 -0.13
CA ASN A 61 -15.34 -24.91 1.09
C ASN A 61 -16.75 -24.27 1.13
N TYR A 62 -17.22 -23.68 0.02
CA TYR A 62 -18.54 -23.08 -0.06
C TYR A 62 -19.57 -24.16 -0.43
N THR A 63 -20.25 -24.68 0.57
CA THR A 63 -21.54 -25.37 0.37
C THR A 63 -22.65 -24.31 0.36
N PRO A 64 -23.38 -24.12 -0.75
CA PRO A 64 -24.61 -23.34 -0.71
C PRO A 64 -25.59 -24.07 0.23
N GLN A 65 -26.03 -23.39 1.29
CA GLN A 65 -27.20 -23.81 2.07
C GLN A 65 -28.47 -23.31 1.39
#